data_AF-A0AAN1HKD6-F1
#
_entry.id   AF-A0AAN1HKD6-F1
#
_cell.length_a   1.000
_cell.length_b   1.000
_cell.length_c   1.000
_cell.angle_alpha   90.00
_cell.angle_beta   90.00
_cell.angle_gamma   90.00
#
_symmetry.space_group_name_H-M   'P 1'
#
loop_
_entity.id
_entity.type
_entity.pdbx_description
1 polymer ?
#
loop_
_entity_poly.entity_id
_entity_poly.type
_entity_poly.pdbx_seq_one_letter_code
_entity_poly.pdbx_strand_id
1 'polypeptide(L)'
;MRKRRKIITVSTAVAAAATLPLLMSPVVSAAVREDDDESSRMTRLYAPPPDRDSYRQVARLAWRGDFRDSAGLLSMVRTPQAVWYGDETPEQVERLVRRTTRSADWQGRLPVLALYNVPGRDCGSYSSGGADSLAEYEAWIDAVAAGIGDREVLIILEPDSLALLPSDCADASNAAQAAVEQQTVIEEQTTADGQTTADEQTTADGQTTADGQTTADEQTAADGQPAADGQPAAQEQPAAEESPTELPPLPDPGASTAPPTGSAAPGTGQEAAQTPGQQLPDALPAASETPAPKPPEVQEPAALEPSASQTPAPEPSTEQPGTLPELPPLPTPDPVTPEAGNSVDPDELDTPVVEDPETAARYSEINYAVDVLTALGQTSVYLDAGHAGWHSVSSIVPRLIKAGIDRATGFALNVSHYQTDPDSTWYGRLISSCLAYADEGGDPEKCADQSWSRRHARRWLRAHAPDDPAGMKHYVTDTSRNGQGPWTPRDRHIDAQSWCNPPGRGLGRRPTTHTGDALMDAALWVKTPGESDGRCLRGTDGPLDPVRGTVNPEAGEWFPDQALELVRYADPAVKVFRRTAGR
;
A
#
# COMPACT_ATOMS: atom_id res chain seq x y z
N MET A 1 0.06 20.29 82.90
CA MET A 1 0.90 20.13 84.12
C MET A 1 2.38 20.11 83.74
N ARG A 2 3.31 20.25 84.70
CA ARG A 2 4.78 20.25 84.47
C ARG A 2 5.41 18.84 84.59
N LYS A 3 6.64 18.70 84.04
CA LYS A 3 7.74 17.73 84.32
C LYS A 3 7.95 16.66 83.23
N ARG A 4 9.19 16.22 82.92
CA ARG A 4 10.54 16.83 83.04
C ARG A 4 11.52 15.97 82.20
N ARG A 5 12.63 16.56 81.71
CA ARG A 5 13.79 15.80 81.18
C ARG A 5 14.39 14.89 82.26
N LYS A 6 14.95 13.74 81.88
CA LYS A 6 16.33 13.35 82.27
C LYS A 6 16.89 12.21 81.39
N ILE A 7 18.21 12.25 81.22
CA ILE A 7 19.05 11.24 80.57
C ILE A 7 19.62 10.32 81.66
N ILE A 8 19.80 9.04 81.36
CA ILE A 8 20.77 8.18 82.06
C ILE A 8 21.58 7.44 81.01
N THR A 9 22.90 7.56 81.10
CA THR A 9 23.88 6.79 80.33
C THR A 9 24.69 5.95 81.31
N VAL A 10 24.82 4.65 81.06
CA VAL A 10 25.85 3.79 81.66
C VAL A 10 26.39 2.89 80.56
N SER A 11 27.71 2.69 80.56
CA SER A 11 28.44 2.04 79.47
C SER A 11 29.09 0.72 79.92
N THR A 12 29.92 0.15 79.03
CA THR A 12 30.98 -0.86 79.28
C THR A 12 30.57 -2.28 79.69
N ALA A 13 30.76 -3.20 78.75
CA ALA A 13 31.77 -4.27 78.87
C ALA A 13 32.39 -4.51 77.47
N VAL A 14 33.67 -4.93 77.41
CA VAL A 14 34.41 -5.10 76.13
C VAL A 14 35.21 -6.40 76.14
N ALA A 15 34.96 -7.25 75.14
CA ALA A 15 35.85 -8.26 74.57
C ALA A 15 35.35 -8.52 73.14
N ALA A 16 36.11 -8.45 72.04
CA ALA A 16 37.45 -8.97 71.74
C ALA A 16 37.49 -10.52 71.72
N ALA A 17 37.83 -11.19 70.61
CA ALA A 17 38.04 -10.71 69.25
C ALA A 17 37.86 -11.85 68.21
N ALA A 18 37.46 -11.51 66.99
CA ALA A 18 37.63 -12.34 65.80
C ALA A 18 37.80 -11.42 64.57
N THR A 19 38.81 -11.69 63.74
CA THR A 19 39.28 -10.75 62.71
C THR A 19 38.96 -11.20 61.30
N LEU A 20 38.08 -10.47 60.61
CA LEU A 20 38.39 -9.84 59.31
C LEU A 20 37.24 -8.88 58.92
N PRO A 21 37.50 -7.62 58.55
CA PRO A 21 36.46 -6.78 57.98
C PRO A 21 36.14 -7.21 56.55
N LEU A 22 34.87 -7.41 56.23
CA LEU A 22 34.43 -7.25 54.83
C LEU A 22 34.56 -5.77 54.50
N LEU A 23 35.72 -5.39 53.93
CA LEU A 23 35.80 -4.24 53.04
C LEU A 23 35.03 -4.59 51.77
N MET A 24 33.70 -4.49 51.87
CA MET A 24 32.88 -4.14 50.72
C MET A 24 33.32 -2.75 50.29
N SER A 25 34.37 -2.70 49.46
CA SER A 25 34.66 -1.54 48.65
C SER A 25 33.37 -1.08 48.00
N PRO A 26 33.11 0.24 47.86
CA PRO A 26 32.24 0.67 46.80
C PRO A 26 32.92 0.23 45.50
N VAL A 27 32.50 -0.94 45.00
CA VAL A 27 32.55 -1.20 43.57
C VAL A 27 31.57 -0.20 42.99
N VAL A 28 32.09 1.02 42.78
CA VAL A 28 31.69 1.84 41.66
C VAL A 28 32.01 0.98 40.46
N SER A 29 31.06 0.12 40.11
CA SER A 29 30.81 -0.13 38.71
C SER A 29 30.65 1.26 38.13
N ALA A 30 31.71 1.72 37.47
CA ALA A 30 31.52 2.10 36.10
C ALA A 30 30.73 0.95 35.47
N ALA A 31 29.39 1.08 35.51
CA ALA A 31 28.60 0.60 34.42
C ALA A 31 29.32 1.19 33.20
N VAL A 32 29.90 0.28 32.41
CA VAL A 32 30.28 0.62 31.05
C VAL A 32 29.05 1.33 30.50
N ARG A 33 29.23 2.53 29.94
CA ARG A 33 28.22 3.03 29.03
C ARG A 33 28.28 2.04 27.87
N GLU A 34 27.45 1.00 27.95
CA GLU A 34 26.96 0.31 26.77
C GLU A 34 26.48 1.45 25.88
N ASP A 35 27.12 1.59 24.72
CA ASP A 35 27.04 2.82 23.95
C ASP A 35 25.58 3.17 23.65
N ASP A 36 25.23 4.47 23.70
CA ASP A 36 23.91 5.00 23.33
C ASP A 36 23.74 4.89 21.80
N ASP A 37 23.75 3.66 21.30
CA ASP A 37 23.74 3.27 19.88
C ASP A 37 22.51 3.83 19.17
N GLU A 38 22.71 4.47 18.01
CA GLU A 38 21.64 4.96 17.13
C GLU A 38 20.62 3.86 16.81
N SER A 39 21.12 2.61 16.65
CA SER A 39 20.29 1.42 16.45
C SER A 39 19.21 1.27 17.54
N SER A 40 19.49 1.69 18.78
CA SER A 40 18.56 1.58 19.92
C SER A 40 17.35 2.53 19.84
N ARG A 41 17.43 3.61 19.05
CA ARG A 41 16.32 4.54 18.78
C ARG A 41 15.54 4.11 17.54
N MET A 42 16.26 3.75 16.47
CA MET A 42 15.72 3.05 15.30
C MET A 42 14.97 1.75 15.66
N THR A 43 15.25 1.13 16.82
CA THR A 43 14.55 -0.05 17.33
C THR A 43 13.05 0.20 17.61
N ARG A 44 12.55 1.45 17.68
CA ARG A 44 11.15 1.74 18.04
C ARG A 44 10.47 2.79 17.16
N LEU A 45 9.88 2.33 16.06
CA LEU A 45 8.97 3.13 15.24
C LEU A 45 7.75 3.64 16.04
N TYR A 46 7.24 4.80 15.62
CA TYR A 46 6.05 5.50 16.14
C TYR A 46 4.75 4.89 15.62
N ALA A 47 3.70 4.89 16.45
CA ALA A 47 2.33 4.59 16.05
C ALA A 47 1.46 5.85 16.21
N PRO A 48 0.88 6.40 15.14
CA PRO A 48 -0.03 7.54 15.24
C PRO A 48 -1.32 7.17 16.00
N PRO A 49 -2.09 8.17 16.49
CA PRO A 49 -3.42 7.95 17.03
C PRO A 49 -4.33 7.30 15.97
N PRO A 50 -4.95 6.15 16.24
CA PRO A 50 -5.79 5.48 15.24
C PRO A 50 -7.06 6.26 14.90
N ASP A 51 -7.54 6.08 13.67
CA ASP A 51 -8.81 6.62 13.21
C ASP A 51 -10.01 6.23 14.12
N ARG A 52 -11.01 7.11 14.16
CA ARG A 52 -12.24 6.99 14.96
C ARG A 52 -13.18 5.92 14.44
N ASP A 53 -13.31 5.74 13.12
CA ASP A 53 -14.16 4.71 12.53
C ASP A 53 -13.55 3.31 12.63
N SER A 54 -12.22 3.21 12.60
CA SER A 54 -11.49 2.00 12.99
C SER A 54 -11.83 1.56 14.43
N TYR A 55 -11.84 2.49 15.39
CA TYR A 55 -12.24 2.21 16.78
C TYR A 55 -13.74 1.92 16.92
N ARG A 56 -14.62 2.59 16.16
CA ARG A 56 -16.06 2.27 16.10
C ARG A 56 -16.29 0.84 15.59
N GLN A 57 -15.52 0.36 14.61
CA GLN A 57 -15.59 -1.02 14.13
C GLN A 57 -15.09 -2.02 15.16
N VAL A 58 -13.93 -1.77 15.79
CA VAL A 58 -13.39 -2.60 16.88
C VAL A 58 -14.43 -2.78 17.99
N ALA A 59 -15.09 -1.69 18.42
CA ALA A 59 -16.13 -1.72 19.44
C ALA A 59 -17.40 -2.46 18.98
N ARG A 60 -17.83 -2.27 17.72
CA ARG A 60 -18.98 -2.95 17.12
C ARG A 60 -18.81 -4.47 17.08
N LEU A 61 -17.59 -4.94 16.74
CA LEU A 61 -17.23 -6.36 16.74
C LEU A 61 -17.17 -6.94 18.16
N ALA A 62 -16.56 -6.21 19.12
CA ALA A 62 -16.54 -6.64 20.52
C ALA A 62 -17.95 -6.79 21.11
N TRP A 63 -18.86 -5.87 20.77
CA TRP A 63 -20.26 -5.91 21.22
C TRP A 63 -21.07 -7.07 20.61
N ARG A 64 -20.72 -7.49 19.39
CA ARG A 64 -21.32 -8.67 18.72
C ARG A 64 -20.75 -10.02 19.19
N GLY A 65 -19.63 -10.01 19.93
CA GLY A 65 -18.91 -11.21 20.34
C GLY A 65 -17.82 -11.67 19.37
N ASP A 66 -17.54 -10.89 18.32
CA ASP A 66 -16.51 -11.16 17.29
C ASP A 66 -15.10 -10.85 17.82
N PHE A 67 -14.76 -11.35 19.01
CA PHE A 67 -13.58 -10.94 19.78
C PHE A 67 -12.25 -11.16 19.06
N ARG A 68 -12.14 -12.19 18.21
CA ARG A 68 -10.93 -12.45 17.42
C ARG A 68 -10.68 -11.33 16.40
N ASP A 69 -11.72 -10.91 15.70
CA ASP A 69 -11.62 -9.89 14.66
C ASP A 69 -11.52 -8.49 15.27
N SER A 70 -12.28 -8.23 16.34
CA SER A 70 -12.17 -7.00 17.16
C SER A 70 -10.74 -6.79 17.67
N ALA A 71 -10.15 -7.80 18.32
CA ALA A 71 -8.79 -7.70 18.85
C ALA A 71 -7.71 -7.83 17.75
N GLY A 72 -8.03 -8.43 16.61
CA GLY A 72 -7.20 -8.43 15.41
C GLY A 72 -7.06 -7.03 14.80
N LEU A 73 -8.18 -6.35 14.54
CA LEU A 73 -8.20 -4.94 14.13
C LEU A 73 -7.52 -4.04 15.18
N LEU A 74 -7.79 -4.25 16.47
CA LEU A 74 -7.13 -3.50 17.54
C LEU A 74 -5.59 -3.70 17.56
N SER A 75 -5.11 -4.88 17.15
CA SER A 75 -3.68 -5.15 16.97
C SER A 75 -3.12 -4.64 15.65
N MET A 76 -3.96 -4.40 14.64
CA MET A 76 -3.60 -3.78 13.36
C MET A 76 -3.45 -2.27 13.54
N VAL A 77 -4.49 -1.57 13.98
CA VAL A 77 -4.51 -0.10 14.05
C VAL A 77 -3.59 0.49 15.13
N ARG A 78 -3.09 -0.34 16.07
CA ARG A 78 -2.08 0.04 17.08
C ARG A 78 -0.66 -0.37 16.70
N THR A 79 -0.41 -0.64 15.42
CA THR A 79 0.92 -0.90 14.87
C THR A 79 1.59 0.43 14.53
N PRO A 80 2.92 0.53 14.56
CA PRO A 80 3.60 1.60 13.86
C PRO A 80 3.17 1.66 12.39
N GLN A 81 3.03 2.89 11.87
CA GLN A 81 2.71 3.15 10.47
C GLN A 81 3.12 4.59 10.14
N ALA A 82 3.22 4.92 8.86
CA ALA A 82 3.51 6.28 8.43
C ALA A 82 2.36 7.26 8.77
N VAL A 83 2.70 8.55 8.81
CA VAL A 83 1.74 9.65 8.76
C VAL A 83 1.91 10.35 7.42
N TRP A 84 0.84 10.40 6.64
CA TRP A 84 0.83 11.01 5.31
C TRP A 84 0.57 12.52 5.42
N TYR A 85 1.23 13.28 4.55
CA TYR A 85 1.04 14.72 4.35
C TYR A 85 1.01 15.03 2.86
N GLY A 86 0.10 15.91 2.47
CA GLY A 86 -0.17 16.28 1.08
C GLY A 86 -0.83 17.65 1.01
N ASP A 87 -2.14 17.65 0.72
CA ASP A 87 -2.97 18.81 0.31
C ASP A 87 -3.21 19.90 1.40
N GLU A 88 -2.35 19.97 2.40
CA GLU A 88 -2.38 20.90 3.52
C GLU A 88 -1.57 22.16 3.18
N THR A 89 -2.06 23.36 3.52
CA THR A 89 -1.28 24.61 3.29
C THR A 89 0.05 24.58 4.06
N PRO A 90 1.09 25.34 3.66
CA PRO A 90 2.36 25.40 4.39
C PRO A 90 2.20 25.59 5.90
N GLU A 91 1.35 26.51 6.36
CA GLU A 91 1.14 26.69 7.81
C GLU A 91 0.37 25.54 8.46
N GLN A 92 -0.44 24.79 7.71
CA GLN A 92 -1.10 23.57 8.19
C GLN A 92 -0.08 22.44 8.36
N VAL A 93 0.71 22.12 7.33
CA VAL A 93 1.70 21.04 7.38
C VAL A 93 2.78 21.31 8.44
N GLU A 94 3.28 22.54 8.55
CA GLU A 94 4.23 22.98 9.60
C GLU A 94 3.67 22.79 11.04
N ARG A 95 2.34 22.85 11.22
CA ARG A 95 1.68 22.57 12.50
C ARG A 95 1.41 21.08 12.73
N LEU A 96 1.20 20.31 11.67
CA LEU A 96 0.85 18.89 11.74
C LEU A 96 2.10 18.01 11.87
N VAL A 97 3.09 18.20 11.00
CA VAL A 97 4.42 17.56 11.11
C VAL A 97 5.00 17.78 12.50
N ARG A 98 5.04 19.03 12.97
CA ARG A 98 5.54 19.40 14.30
C ARG A 98 4.76 18.83 15.48
N ARG A 99 3.50 18.46 15.27
CA ARG A 99 2.70 17.73 16.28
C ARG A 99 3.13 16.26 16.30
N THR A 100 3.28 15.64 15.13
CA THR A 100 3.70 14.25 14.97
C THR A 100 5.12 14.02 15.46
N THR A 101 6.09 14.82 15.02
CA THR A 101 7.50 14.67 15.40
C THR A 101 7.69 14.88 16.89
N ARG A 102 7.08 15.90 17.51
CA ARG A 102 7.11 16.10 18.98
C ARG A 102 6.39 15.00 19.75
N SER A 103 5.32 14.41 19.20
CA SER A 103 4.61 13.27 19.81
C SER A 103 5.44 11.99 19.80
N ALA A 104 6.24 11.78 18.75
CA ALA A 104 7.13 10.64 18.60
C ALA A 104 8.40 10.78 19.46
N ASP A 105 9.06 11.95 19.38
CA ASP A 105 10.18 12.40 20.23
C ASP A 105 9.88 12.21 21.72
N TRP A 106 8.74 12.74 22.21
CA TRP A 106 8.32 12.58 23.61
C TRP A 106 8.08 11.11 24.05
N GLN A 107 7.84 10.20 23.10
CA GLN A 107 7.68 8.76 23.36
C GLN A 107 8.98 7.95 23.16
N GLY A 108 10.09 8.60 22.76
CA GLY A 108 11.33 7.94 22.37
C GLY A 108 11.11 6.99 21.18
N ARG A 109 10.50 7.53 20.11
CA ARG A 109 10.10 6.84 18.87
C ARG A 109 10.51 7.59 17.62
N LEU A 110 10.92 6.83 16.60
CA LEU A 110 11.15 7.32 15.24
C LEU A 110 9.81 7.45 14.48
N PRO A 111 9.35 8.66 14.11
CA PRO A 111 8.24 8.82 13.18
C PRO A 111 8.64 8.44 11.76
N VAL A 112 7.70 7.84 11.04
CA VAL A 112 7.76 7.72 9.57
C VAL A 112 6.76 8.72 9.00
N LEU A 113 7.21 9.59 8.10
CA LEU A 113 6.35 10.49 7.34
C LEU A 113 6.32 10.02 5.88
N ALA A 114 5.15 10.09 5.25
CA ALA A 114 5.02 10.01 3.81
C ALA A 114 4.67 11.41 3.31
N LEU A 115 5.55 12.01 2.51
CA LEU A 115 5.34 13.30 1.88
C LEU A 115 4.86 13.04 0.45
N TYR A 116 3.76 13.67 0.05
CA TYR A 116 3.03 13.31 -1.17
C TYR A 116 2.26 14.55 -1.68
N ASN A 117 2.98 15.58 -2.12
CA ASN A 117 2.42 16.87 -2.54
C ASN A 117 2.95 17.42 -3.87
N VAL A 118 3.68 16.66 -4.69
CA VAL A 118 4.14 17.12 -6.01
C VAL A 118 2.99 17.68 -6.87
N PRO A 119 3.19 18.81 -7.58
CA PRO A 119 2.30 19.28 -8.63
C PRO A 119 1.95 18.18 -9.63
N GLY A 120 0.68 18.15 -10.06
CA GLY A 120 0.16 17.10 -10.96
C GLY A 120 0.21 15.70 -10.34
N ARG A 121 -0.09 15.58 -9.04
CA ARG A 121 -0.06 14.30 -8.31
C ARG A 121 -0.95 13.25 -9.00
N ASP A 122 -0.39 12.06 -9.18
CA ASP A 122 -1.02 10.91 -9.85
C ASP A 122 -1.58 11.23 -11.25
N CYS A 123 -1.07 12.27 -11.91
CA CYS A 123 -1.59 12.78 -13.18
C CYS A 123 -3.10 13.10 -13.15
N GLY A 124 -3.64 13.52 -12.01
CA GLY A 124 -5.08 13.82 -11.85
C GLY A 124 -5.96 12.58 -11.58
N SER A 125 -5.37 11.45 -11.19
CA SER A 125 -6.06 10.17 -10.95
C SER A 125 -6.63 10.02 -9.51
N TYR A 126 -6.75 8.79 -9.02
CA TYR A 126 -7.50 8.42 -7.79
C TYR A 126 -7.06 9.07 -6.48
N SER A 127 -5.80 9.51 -6.38
CA SER A 127 -5.22 10.21 -5.21
C SER A 127 -4.89 11.68 -5.51
N SER A 128 -5.45 12.24 -6.60
CA SER A 128 -5.12 13.56 -7.13
C SER A 128 -5.22 14.71 -6.12
N GLY A 129 -4.42 15.74 -6.39
CA GLY A 129 -4.12 16.86 -5.52
C GLY A 129 -2.69 17.31 -5.77
N GLY A 130 -1.96 17.65 -4.72
CA GLY A 130 -0.64 18.26 -4.81
C GLY A 130 -0.71 19.79 -4.75
N ALA A 131 0.46 20.44 -4.75
CA ALA A 131 0.55 21.90 -4.82
C ALA A 131 0.21 22.43 -6.23
N ASP A 132 -0.37 23.63 -6.33
CA ASP A 132 -0.75 24.22 -7.64
C ASP A 132 0.48 24.63 -8.49
N SER A 133 1.69 24.67 -7.90
CA SER A 133 2.94 24.95 -8.61
C SER A 133 4.19 24.54 -7.83
N LEU A 134 5.34 24.46 -8.52
CA LEU A 134 6.66 24.28 -7.92
C LEU A 134 6.90 25.26 -6.76
N ALA A 135 6.57 26.55 -6.89
CA ALA A 135 6.82 27.54 -5.85
C ALA A 135 5.99 27.31 -4.57
N GLU A 136 4.81 26.69 -4.69
CA GLU A 136 4.01 26.29 -3.53
C GLU A 136 4.49 24.97 -2.93
N TYR A 137 4.97 24.03 -3.76
CA TYR A 137 5.63 22.81 -3.31
C TYR A 137 6.94 23.10 -2.55
N GLU A 138 7.77 24.03 -3.05
CA GLU A 138 8.97 24.52 -2.36
C GLU A 138 8.61 25.09 -0.97
N ALA A 139 7.61 25.98 -0.91
CA ALA A 139 7.14 26.56 0.35
C ALA A 139 6.52 25.52 1.31
N TRP A 140 5.92 24.45 0.77
CA TRP A 140 5.38 23.33 1.54
C TRP A 140 6.49 22.44 2.11
N ILE A 141 7.54 22.17 1.33
CA ILE A 141 8.74 21.44 1.78
C ILE A 141 9.49 22.24 2.87
N ASP A 142 9.68 23.54 2.69
CA ASP A 142 10.25 24.43 3.71
C ASP A 142 9.42 24.38 5.03
N ALA A 143 8.09 24.34 4.90
CA ALA A 143 7.17 24.21 6.02
C ALA A 143 7.22 22.82 6.71
N VAL A 144 7.38 21.73 5.95
CA VAL A 144 7.65 20.39 6.49
C VAL A 144 8.97 20.41 7.27
N ALA A 145 10.04 20.96 6.68
CA ALA A 145 11.36 21.04 7.30
C ALA A 145 11.35 21.87 8.61
N ALA A 146 10.69 23.03 8.61
CA ALA A 146 10.44 23.83 9.81
C ALA A 146 9.53 23.13 10.84
N GLY A 147 8.67 22.22 10.38
CA GLY A 147 7.86 21.33 11.22
C GLY A 147 8.68 20.22 11.90
N ILE A 148 9.66 19.65 11.19
CA ILE A 148 10.61 18.66 11.74
C ILE A 148 11.53 19.34 12.75
N GLY A 149 12.28 20.35 12.28
CA GLY A 149 13.34 21.01 13.02
C GLY A 149 14.49 20.06 13.38
N ASP A 150 14.76 19.95 14.67
CA ASP A 150 15.87 19.25 15.31
C ASP A 150 15.58 17.77 15.66
N ARG A 151 14.68 17.08 14.94
CA ARG A 151 14.17 15.74 15.31
C ARG A 151 14.56 14.65 14.33
N GLU A 152 14.80 13.46 14.89
CA GLU A 152 14.97 12.20 14.17
C GLU A 152 13.66 11.85 13.41
N VAL A 153 13.73 11.71 12.08
CA VAL A 153 12.57 11.40 11.22
C VAL A 153 12.97 10.52 10.04
N LEU A 154 12.20 9.47 9.76
CA LEU A 154 12.28 8.72 8.50
C LEU A 154 11.23 9.26 7.52
N ILE A 155 11.64 9.56 6.30
CA ILE A 155 10.80 10.17 5.26
C ILE A 155 10.72 9.24 4.06
N ILE A 156 9.50 8.88 3.68
CA ILE A 156 9.17 8.38 2.34
C ILE A 156 8.81 9.61 1.51
N LEU A 157 9.59 9.88 0.47
CA LEU A 157 9.46 11.08 -0.35
C LEU A 157 8.74 10.75 -1.66
N GLU A 158 7.57 11.36 -1.82
CA GLU A 158 6.73 11.40 -3.01
C GLU A 158 6.50 10.03 -3.65
N PRO A 159 5.67 9.16 -3.02
CA PRO A 159 5.10 7.98 -3.65
C PRO A 159 4.50 8.28 -5.02
N ASP A 160 4.54 7.32 -5.94
CA ASP A 160 3.95 7.42 -7.29
C ASP A 160 4.35 8.72 -8.05
N SER A 161 5.57 9.24 -7.82
CA SER A 161 6.07 10.48 -8.45
C SER A 161 7.21 10.25 -9.45
N LEU A 162 8.13 9.34 -9.14
CA LEU A 162 9.20 8.86 -10.03
C LEU A 162 8.81 7.56 -10.74
N ALA A 163 7.90 6.77 -10.15
CA ALA A 163 7.26 5.63 -10.82
C ALA A 163 6.15 6.08 -11.81
N LEU A 164 5.64 7.31 -11.66
CA LEU A 164 4.64 7.88 -12.55
C LEU A 164 5.02 9.33 -12.91
N LEU A 165 5.89 9.45 -13.91
CA LEU A 165 6.24 10.75 -14.49
C LEU A 165 5.07 11.24 -15.37
N PRO A 166 4.89 12.57 -15.56
CA PRO A 166 3.88 13.11 -16.47
C PRO A 166 3.93 12.51 -17.89
N SER A 167 5.13 12.22 -18.40
CA SER A 167 5.36 11.48 -19.64
C SER A 167 4.70 10.10 -19.69
N ASP A 168 4.80 9.29 -18.61
CA ASP A 168 4.18 7.96 -18.53
C ASP A 168 2.64 8.04 -18.69
N CYS A 169 2.04 9.13 -18.20
CA CYS A 169 0.60 9.37 -18.25
C CYS A 169 0.11 9.86 -19.63
N ALA A 170 0.93 10.64 -20.34
CA ALA A 170 0.67 10.99 -21.73
C ALA A 170 0.69 9.74 -22.62
N ASP A 171 1.71 8.88 -22.48
CA ASP A 171 1.83 7.63 -23.23
C ASP A 171 0.71 6.64 -22.91
N ALA A 172 0.31 6.50 -21.65
CA ALA A 172 -0.86 5.70 -21.28
C ALA A 172 -2.16 6.22 -21.91
N SER A 173 -2.34 7.53 -21.98
CA SER A 173 -3.50 8.17 -22.62
C SER A 173 -3.52 7.93 -24.13
N ASN A 174 -2.36 8.09 -24.79
CA ASN A 174 -2.20 7.83 -26.22
C ASN A 174 -2.45 6.35 -26.57
N ALA A 175 -1.94 5.42 -25.75
CA ALA A 175 -2.16 3.99 -25.92
C ALA A 175 -3.64 3.60 -25.74
N ALA A 176 -4.34 4.22 -24.79
CA ALA A 176 -5.77 4.01 -24.59
C ALA A 176 -6.60 4.51 -25.79
N GLN A 177 -6.27 5.70 -26.34
CA GLN A 177 -6.93 6.24 -27.52
C GLN A 177 -6.71 5.34 -28.75
N ALA A 178 -5.47 4.94 -29.03
CA ALA A 178 -5.14 4.03 -30.13
C ALA A 178 -5.81 2.64 -30.00
N ALA A 179 -6.09 2.17 -28.77
CA ALA A 179 -6.85 0.95 -28.54
C ALA A 179 -8.34 1.12 -28.85
N VAL A 180 -8.94 2.26 -28.49
CA VAL A 180 -10.34 2.59 -28.84
C VAL A 180 -10.52 2.74 -30.35
N GLU A 181 -9.60 3.41 -31.05
CA GLU A 181 -9.64 3.54 -32.51
C GLU A 181 -9.55 2.18 -33.22
N GLN A 182 -8.64 1.30 -32.77
CA GLN A 182 -8.58 -0.07 -33.30
C GLN A 182 -9.88 -0.85 -33.05
N GLN A 183 -10.54 -0.61 -31.91
CA GLN A 183 -11.80 -1.28 -31.59
C GLN A 183 -12.97 -0.77 -32.45
N THR A 184 -13.04 0.54 -32.74
CA THR A 184 -14.07 1.07 -33.67
C THR A 184 -13.86 0.61 -35.11
N VAL A 185 -12.61 0.50 -35.58
CA VAL A 185 -12.29 -0.06 -36.91
C VAL A 185 -12.71 -1.53 -37.03
N ILE A 186 -12.56 -2.33 -35.97
CA ILE A 186 -13.03 -3.72 -35.96
C ILE A 186 -14.56 -3.77 -36.01
N GLU A 187 -15.27 -2.93 -35.25
CA GLU A 187 -16.74 -2.88 -35.28
C GLU A 187 -17.25 -2.45 -36.67
N GLU A 188 -16.68 -1.41 -37.28
CA GLU A 188 -17.04 -0.95 -38.63
C GLU A 188 -16.81 -2.06 -39.69
N GLN A 189 -15.66 -2.76 -39.64
CA GLN A 189 -15.40 -3.91 -40.53
C GLN A 189 -16.42 -5.04 -40.33
N THR A 190 -16.81 -5.38 -39.09
CA THR A 190 -17.85 -6.40 -38.86
C THR A 190 -19.24 -6.00 -39.36
N THR A 191 -19.53 -4.70 -39.50
CA THR A 191 -20.76 -4.24 -40.17
C THR A 191 -20.69 -4.27 -41.70
N ALA A 192 -19.50 -4.18 -42.29
CA ALA A 192 -19.31 -4.18 -43.74
C ALA A 192 -19.48 -5.57 -44.39
N ASP A 193 -18.95 -6.62 -43.76
CA ASP A 193 -19.02 -8.00 -44.29
C ASP A 193 -20.42 -8.66 -44.13
N GLY A 194 -21.36 -8.00 -43.45
CA GLY A 194 -22.62 -8.59 -42.99
C GLY A 194 -23.75 -8.72 -44.02
N GLN A 195 -23.57 -8.36 -45.31
CA GLN A 195 -24.73 -8.09 -46.19
C GLN A 195 -24.68 -8.63 -47.64
N THR A 196 -24.49 -9.95 -47.84
CA THR A 196 -24.96 -10.63 -49.09
C THR A 196 -25.47 -12.06 -48.91
N THR A 197 -26.79 -12.22 -48.73
CA THR A 197 -27.59 -13.28 -49.38
C THR A 197 -29.04 -12.83 -49.44
N ALA A 198 -29.66 -12.87 -50.62
CA ALA A 198 -31.10 -12.78 -50.76
C ALA A 198 -31.71 -14.19 -50.81
N ASP A 199 -32.96 -14.32 -50.38
CA ASP A 199 -33.89 -15.28 -50.99
C ASP A 199 -35.34 -14.77 -50.80
N GLU A 200 -36.21 -15.09 -51.76
CA GLU A 200 -37.58 -14.59 -51.80
C GLU A 200 -38.56 -15.48 -51.03
N GLN A 201 -39.47 -14.90 -50.25
CA GLN A 201 -40.85 -15.38 -50.29
C GLN A 201 -41.89 -14.33 -49.89
N THR A 202 -42.97 -14.29 -50.67
CA THR A 202 -44.12 -13.38 -50.48
C THR A 202 -45.30 -14.10 -49.88
N THR A 203 -46.04 -13.41 -49.01
CA THR A 203 -47.50 -13.54 -48.89
C THR A 203 -48.05 -12.26 -48.23
N ALA A 204 -49.30 -11.92 -48.51
CA ALA A 204 -49.90 -10.64 -48.14
C ALA A 204 -51.16 -10.82 -47.28
N ASP A 205 -51.41 -9.85 -46.41
CA ASP A 205 -52.72 -9.37 -45.89
C ASP A 205 -52.43 -8.36 -44.75
N GLY A 206 -53.01 -7.16 -44.66
CA GLY A 206 -53.90 -6.45 -45.59
C GLY A 206 -54.30 -5.05 -45.05
N GLN A 207 -55.07 -4.30 -45.86
CA GLN A 207 -55.75 -3.02 -45.56
C GLN A 207 -54.92 -1.72 -45.43
N THR A 208 -55.11 -0.86 -46.45
CA THR A 208 -55.03 0.62 -46.43
C THR A 208 -56.16 1.22 -45.54
N THR A 209 -56.14 2.48 -45.09
CA THR A 209 -56.09 3.80 -45.80
C THR A 209 -55.24 4.83 -45.04
N ALA A 210 -54.40 5.67 -45.68
CA ALA A 210 -54.71 6.93 -46.39
C ALA A 210 -55.30 8.03 -45.47
N ASP A 211 -54.96 9.33 -45.56
CA ASP A 211 -54.39 10.16 -46.65
C ASP A 211 -53.19 11.04 -46.19
N GLY A 212 -52.54 11.82 -47.08
CA GLY A 212 -51.66 12.94 -46.64
C GLY A 212 -50.42 13.31 -47.47
N GLN A 213 -50.56 13.58 -48.77
CA GLN A 213 -49.55 14.06 -49.73
C GLN A 213 -48.47 15.09 -49.26
N THR A 214 -47.19 14.81 -49.61
CA THR A 214 -46.23 15.58 -50.48
C THR A 214 -46.27 17.13 -50.49
N THR A 215 -45.18 17.92 -50.58
CA THR A 215 -43.72 17.76 -50.89
C THR A 215 -43.00 19.08 -50.43
N ALA A 216 -41.69 19.14 -50.12
CA ALA A 216 -40.54 19.36 -51.03
C ALA A 216 -40.69 20.62 -51.95
N ASP A 217 -39.77 21.59 -52.10
CA ASP A 217 -38.40 21.88 -51.58
C ASP A 217 -38.21 23.43 -51.39
N GLU A 218 -37.07 24.18 -51.41
CA GLU A 218 -35.65 23.95 -51.77
C GLU A 218 -34.67 25.04 -51.20
N GLN A 219 -33.46 24.63 -50.80
CA GLN A 219 -32.11 25.29 -50.80
C GLN A 219 -31.80 26.79 -50.46
N THR A 220 -30.70 26.98 -49.70
CA THR A 220 -29.62 28.02 -49.83
C THR A 220 -29.89 29.51 -49.55
N ALA A 221 -28.93 30.36 -49.12
CA ALA A 221 -27.52 30.19 -48.70
C ALA A 221 -27.05 31.34 -47.76
N ALA A 222 -25.78 31.29 -47.33
CA ALA A 222 -25.06 32.13 -46.37
C ALA A 222 -25.07 33.66 -46.57
N ASP A 223 -24.85 34.41 -45.48
CA ASP A 223 -23.66 35.28 -45.30
C ASP A 223 -23.62 35.99 -43.91
N GLY A 224 -22.42 36.45 -43.48
CA GLY A 224 -22.28 37.64 -42.60
C GLY A 224 -21.97 37.46 -41.10
N GLN A 225 -20.69 37.56 -40.73
CA GLN A 225 -20.19 37.99 -39.40
C GLN A 225 -20.24 39.54 -39.26
N PRO A 226 -19.83 40.16 -38.12
CA PRO A 226 -20.20 39.92 -36.71
C PRO A 226 -20.62 41.24 -35.99
N ALA A 227 -20.98 41.16 -34.69
CA ALA A 227 -21.02 42.32 -33.78
C ALA A 227 -20.73 41.90 -32.33
N ALA A 228 -20.26 42.83 -31.48
CA ALA A 228 -19.71 42.55 -30.15
C ALA A 228 -20.30 43.45 -29.03
N ASP A 229 -19.89 43.13 -27.80
CA ASP A 229 -19.94 43.93 -26.55
C ASP A 229 -21.32 44.21 -25.89
N GLY A 230 -21.44 43.86 -24.60
CA GLY A 230 -22.70 44.05 -23.85
C GLY A 230 -22.79 43.48 -22.42
N GLN A 231 -21.76 43.59 -21.59
CA GLN A 231 -21.88 43.37 -20.13
C GLN A 231 -22.45 44.62 -19.41
N PRO A 232 -22.97 44.54 -18.16
CA PRO A 232 -23.32 43.35 -17.36
C PRO A 232 -24.80 43.35 -16.88
N ALA A 233 -25.24 42.25 -16.27
CA ALA A 233 -26.41 42.20 -15.38
C ALA A 233 -26.01 41.56 -14.03
N ALA A 234 -26.72 41.88 -12.95
CA ALA A 234 -26.28 41.56 -11.58
C ALA A 234 -27.40 40.95 -10.71
N GLN A 235 -26.97 40.16 -9.71
CA GLN A 235 -27.68 39.81 -8.48
C GLN A 235 -29.03 39.08 -8.60
N GLU A 236 -29.00 37.78 -8.29
CA GLU A 236 -29.91 37.21 -7.28
C GLU A 236 -29.07 36.52 -6.20
N GLN A 237 -29.59 36.42 -4.98
CA GLN A 237 -28.96 35.76 -3.82
C GLN A 237 -29.79 34.54 -3.38
N PRO A 238 -29.19 33.55 -2.68
CA PRO A 238 -29.76 32.21 -2.54
C PRO A 238 -30.87 32.11 -1.48
N ALA A 239 -31.63 31.01 -1.57
CA ALA A 239 -32.55 30.56 -0.52
C ALA A 239 -31.81 30.03 0.72
N ALA A 240 -32.52 29.91 1.84
CA ALA A 240 -31.94 29.83 3.18
C ALA A 240 -31.53 28.42 3.66
N GLU A 241 -30.71 28.42 4.71
CA GLU A 241 -30.16 27.26 5.42
C GLU A 241 -31.21 26.55 6.30
N GLU A 242 -31.06 25.23 6.50
CA GLU A 242 -31.60 24.53 7.69
C GLU A 242 -30.46 24.13 8.64
N SER A 243 -30.68 24.29 9.94
CA SER A 243 -29.66 24.04 10.97
C SER A 243 -29.72 22.59 11.52
N PRO A 244 -28.57 21.96 11.85
CA PRO A 244 -28.53 20.62 12.43
C PRO A 244 -29.06 20.59 13.87
N THR A 245 -29.67 19.47 14.26
CA THR A 245 -30.24 19.26 15.60
C THR A 245 -29.19 18.85 16.64
N GLU A 246 -29.26 19.45 17.83
CA GLU A 246 -28.33 19.22 18.94
C GLU A 246 -28.58 17.86 19.65
N LEU A 247 -27.50 17.16 20.03
CA LEU A 247 -27.55 15.90 20.81
C LEU A 247 -27.22 16.15 22.29
N PRO A 248 -27.90 15.47 23.24
CA PRO A 248 -27.74 15.72 24.67
C PRO A 248 -26.39 15.21 25.24
N PRO A 249 -25.84 15.86 26.28
CA PRO A 249 -24.52 15.54 26.83
C PRO A 249 -24.52 14.30 27.73
N LEU A 250 -23.35 13.65 27.80
CA LEU A 250 -23.06 12.55 28.74
C LEU A 250 -22.58 13.10 30.12
N PRO A 251 -22.82 12.37 31.23
CA PRO A 251 -22.49 12.84 32.58
C PRO A 251 -21.01 12.62 32.96
N ASP A 252 -20.46 13.57 33.73
CA ASP A 252 -19.06 13.59 34.19
C ASP A 252 -18.82 12.70 35.44
N PRO A 253 -17.67 12.01 35.59
CA PRO A 253 -17.43 11.09 36.69
C PRO A 253 -16.59 11.68 37.83
N GLY A 254 -17.22 12.14 38.93
CA GLY A 254 -16.51 12.22 40.22
C GLY A 254 -17.03 13.20 41.27
N ALA A 255 -17.89 12.73 42.19
CA ALA A 255 -18.03 13.32 43.52
C ALA A 255 -18.39 12.24 44.54
N SER A 256 -17.62 12.13 45.63
CA SER A 256 -17.89 11.21 46.73
C SER A 256 -18.56 11.94 47.90
N THR A 257 -19.65 11.39 48.44
CA THR A 257 -20.09 11.62 49.83
C THR A 257 -21.18 10.61 50.23
N ALA A 258 -21.30 10.35 51.54
CA ALA A 258 -22.32 9.49 52.15
C ALA A 258 -22.50 9.89 53.63
N PRO A 259 -23.43 9.26 54.37
CA PRO A 259 -24.89 9.26 54.25
C PRO A 259 -25.52 10.20 55.33
N PRO A 260 -26.85 10.20 55.59
CA PRO A 260 -27.35 9.32 56.68
C PRO A 260 -28.84 8.87 56.65
N THR A 261 -29.08 7.66 57.19
CA THR A 261 -30.22 7.19 58.04
C THR A 261 -31.71 7.52 57.75
N GLY A 262 -32.58 6.49 57.86
CA GLY A 262 -34.02 6.62 58.18
C GLY A 262 -34.96 5.75 57.31
N SER A 263 -35.08 4.42 57.49
CA SER A 263 -35.75 3.69 58.58
C SER A 263 -37.30 3.73 58.59
N ALA A 264 -37.96 2.80 57.87
CA ALA A 264 -39.29 2.26 58.23
C ALA A 264 -39.63 0.95 57.49
N ALA A 265 -39.99 -0.08 58.25
CA ALA A 265 -40.75 -1.29 57.90
C ALA A 265 -41.71 -1.55 59.11
N PRO A 266 -42.69 -2.49 59.11
CA PRO A 266 -42.90 -3.65 58.21
C PRO A 266 -44.38 -3.89 57.79
N GLY A 267 -44.65 -5.06 57.17
CA GLY A 267 -46.01 -5.60 56.96
C GLY A 267 -46.10 -6.50 55.71
N THR A 268 -45.68 -7.77 55.74
CA THR A 268 -46.48 -8.98 56.07
C THR A 268 -47.66 -9.29 55.13
N GLY A 269 -47.53 -10.34 54.33
CA GLY A 269 -48.60 -10.98 53.56
C GLY A 269 -48.10 -12.23 52.83
N GLN A 270 -48.81 -13.36 52.94
CA GLN A 270 -48.55 -14.62 52.22
C GLN A 270 -49.79 -15.01 51.39
N GLU A 271 -49.63 -16.04 50.55
CA GLU A 271 -50.70 -16.77 49.83
C GLU A 271 -51.41 -16.00 48.68
N ALA A 272 -51.88 -16.66 47.61
CA ALA A 272 -51.55 -17.98 47.06
C ALA A 272 -51.97 -18.09 45.57
N ALA A 273 -51.38 -19.07 44.88
CA ALA A 273 -51.82 -19.80 43.66
C ALA A 273 -52.90 -19.20 42.73
N GLN A 274 -52.60 -19.18 41.42
CA GLN A 274 -53.14 -20.17 40.44
C GLN A 274 -52.55 -19.98 39.03
N THR A 275 -52.54 -21.04 38.20
CA THR A 275 -52.04 -21.00 36.81
C THR A 275 -52.72 -22.07 35.95
N PRO A 276 -53.30 -21.70 34.80
CA PRO A 276 -53.46 -22.57 33.64
C PRO A 276 -52.46 -22.18 32.52
N GLY A 277 -51.94 -23.09 31.68
CA GLY A 277 -52.09 -24.54 31.68
C GLY A 277 -52.61 -25.16 30.37
N GLN A 278 -52.01 -24.83 29.22
CA GLN A 278 -52.16 -25.48 27.90
C GLN A 278 -50.97 -25.08 26.99
N GLN A 279 -50.55 -25.81 25.95
CA GLN A 279 -50.52 -27.27 25.68
C GLN A 279 -49.58 -27.50 24.46
N LEU A 280 -48.73 -28.53 24.44
CA LEU A 280 -47.86 -28.84 23.28
C LEU A 280 -48.54 -29.78 22.26
N PRO A 281 -48.14 -29.71 20.97
CA PRO A 281 -48.08 -30.84 20.05
C PRO A 281 -46.62 -31.33 19.82
N ASP A 282 -46.48 -32.53 19.25
CA ASP A 282 -45.25 -33.34 19.31
C ASP A 282 -44.29 -33.30 18.10
N ALA A 283 -43.04 -33.69 18.39
CA ALA A 283 -42.09 -34.49 17.60
C ALA A 283 -41.64 -34.06 16.18
N LEU A 284 -40.32 -33.85 16.08
CA LEU A 284 -39.48 -34.34 14.96
C LEU A 284 -38.28 -35.13 15.53
N PRO A 285 -37.70 -36.09 14.77
CA PRO A 285 -36.87 -37.17 15.33
C PRO A 285 -35.39 -36.79 15.59
N ALA A 286 -34.72 -37.64 16.37
CA ALA A 286 -33.33 -37.45 16.81
C ALA A 286 -32.29 -37.54 15.68
N ALA A 287 -31.23 -36.74 15.80
CA ALA A 287 -30.00 -36.90 15.03
C ALA A 287 -29.17 -38.07 15.57
N SER A 288 -28.68 -38.95 14.67
CA SER A 288 -27.80 -40.07 15.05
C SER A 288 -26.36 -39.60 15.20
N GLU A 289 -25.74 -39.88 16.34
CA GLU A 289 -24.30 -39.62 16.55
C GLU A 289 -23.46 -40.49 15.60
N THR A 290 -22.54 -39.87 14.87
CA THR A 290 -21.50 -40.58 14.08
C THR A 290 -20.15 -40.32 14.75
N PRO A 291 -19.38 -41.35 15.15
CA PRO A 291 -18.15 -41.17 15.92
C PRO A 291 -17.02 -40.57 15.06
N ALA A 292 -16.22 -39.70 15.67
CA ALA A 292 -15.07 -39.08 15.03
C ALA A 292 -13.95 -40.10 14.73
N PRO A 293 -13.20 -39.95 13.62
CA PRO A 293 -12.07 -40.82 13.31
C PRO A 293 -10.92 -40.65 14.31
N LYS A 294 -10.30 -41.77 14.70
CA LYS A 294 -9.18 -41.84 15.64
C LYS A 294 -7.87 -41.44 14.91
N PRO A 295 -6.97 -40.64 15.51
CA PRO A 295 -5.69 -40.29 14.89
C PRO A 295 -4.77 -41.53 14.76
N PRO A 296 -3.94 -41.61 13.70
CA PRO A 296 -2.92 -42.64 13.56
C PRO A 296 -1.77 -42.44 14.56
N GLU A 297 -1.15 -43.54 14.96
CA GLU A 297 -0.11 -43.61 15.98
C GLU A 297 1.30 -43.58 15.35
N VAL A 298 2.29 -43.01 16.05
CA VAL A 298 3.63 -42.71 15.51
C VAL A 298 4.53 -43.94 15.53
N GLN A 299 5.25 -44.18 14.43
CA GLN A 299 6.42 -45.06 14.39
C GLN A 299 7.58 -44.42 13.60
N GLU A 300 8.63 -44.04 14.32
CA GLU A 300 10.01 -44.08 13.83
C GLU A 300 10.52 -45.55 13.84
N PRO A 301 11.63 -45.93 13.16
CA PRO A 301 12.76 -45.08 12.78
C PRO A 301 13.41 -45.33 11.39
N ALA A 302 14.40 -44.50 11.03
CA ALA A 302 15.78 -44.89 10.65
C ALA A 302 16.44 -43.83 9.74
N ALA A 303 17.72 -43.52 9.99
CA ALA A 303 18.49 -42.58 9.18
C ALA A 303 19.25 -43.28 8.02
N LEU A 304 19.45 -42.57 6.91
CA LEU A 304 20.35 -42.95 5.82
C LEU A 304 21.16 -41.74 5.33
N GLU A 305 22.47 -41.82 5.54
CA GLU A 305 23.51 -40.99 4.91
C GLU A 305 23.99 -41.67 3.59
N PRO A 306 24.70 -40.96 2.68
CA PRO A 306 24.73 -41.31 1.27
C PRO A 306 25.79 -42.35 0.88
N SER A 307 25.60 -42.97 -0.29
CA SER A 307 26.61 -43.77 -0.99
C SER A 307 26.52 -43.55 -2.50
N ALA A 308 27.66 -43.58 -3.19
CA ALA A 308 27.78 -43.37 -4.63
C ALA A 308 28.33 -44.60 -5.36
N SER A 309 27.94 -44.83 -6.63
CA SER A 309 28.80 -45.32 -7.73
C SER A 309 28.05 -45.59 -9.05
N GLN A 310 28.35 -44.78 -10.06
CA GLN A 310 28.64 -45.03 -11.50
C GLN A 310 28.16 -46.29 -12.28
N THR A 311 28.13 -46.11 -13.62
CA THR A 311 28.37 -47.12 -14.70
C THR A 311 27.13 -47.81 -15.32
N PRO A 312 27.01 -47.97 -16.66
CA PRO A 312 27.48 -47.15 -17.80
C PRO A 312 26.35 -46.82 -18.82
N ALA A 313 26.68 -46.19 -19.96
CA ALA A 313 25.81 -46.07 -21.13
C ALA A 313 26.14 -47.13 -22.22
N PRO A 314 25.17 -47.52 -23.09
CA PRO A 314 25.42 -48.40 -24.24
C PRO A 314 25.75 -47.62 -25.53
N GLU A 315 26.55 -48.23 -26.41
CA GLU A 315 26.87 -47.74 -27.77
C GLU A 315 26.02 -48.45 -28.86
N PRO A 316 25.94 -47.92 -30.10
CA PRO A 316 24.89 -48.27 -31.07
C PRO A 316 25.19 -49.49 -31.95
N SER A 317 24.14 -50.03 -32.57
CA SER A 317 24.19 -51.01 -33.66
C SER A 317 23.58 -50.46 -34.94
N THR A 318 24.08 -50.90 -36.09
CA THR A 318 23.78 -50.34 -37.41
C THR A 318 22.75 -51.15 -38.21
N GLU A 319 21.72 -50.48 -38.75
CA GLU A 319 20.95 -50.96 -39.91
C GLU A 319 20.73 -49.81 -40.93
N GLN A 320 20.46 -50.15 -42.18
CA GLN A 320 20.37 -49.19 -43.30
C GLN A 320 18.93 -48.68 -43.52
N PRO A 321 18.74 -47.44 -44.02
CA PRO A 321 17.41 -46.87 -44.23
C PRO A 321 16.68 -47.50 -45.43
N GLY A 322 15.42 -47.88 -45.21
CA GLY A 322 14.45 -48.16 -46.27
C GLY A 322 13.70 -46.90 -46.72
N THR A 323 13.32 -46.84 -48.00
CA THR A 323 12.72 -45.65 -48.63
C THR A 323 11.31 -45.34 -48.11
N LEU A 324 11.07 -44.09 -47.71
CA LEU A 324 9.72 -43.54 -47.49
C LEU A 324 9.25 -42.74 -48.73
N PRO A 325 7.93 -42.68 -49.01
CA PRO A 325 7.40 -41.95 -50.15
C PRO A 325 7.46 -40.43 -49.95
N GLU A 326 7.58 -39.71 -51.06
CA GLU A 326 7.73 -38.25 -51.12
C GLU A 326 6.40 -37.53 -50.85
N LEU A 327 6.43 -36.47 -50.03
CA LEU A 327 5.28 -35.58 -49.79
C LEU A 327 5.22 -34.49 -50.88
N PRO A 328 4.03 -34.09 -51.34
CA PRO A 328 3.90 -33.02 -52.32
C PRO A 328 4.36 -31.66 -51.74
N PRO A 329 4.95 -30.77 -52.56
CA PRO A 329 5.44 -29.47 -52.10
C PRO A 329 4.28 -28.54 -51.71
N LEU A 330 4.54 -27.69 -50.71
CA LEU A 330 3.66 -26.59 -50.34
C LEU A 330 3.64 -25.51 -51.44
N PRO A 331 2.51 -24.79 -51.63
CA PRO A 331 2.43 -23.68 -52.58
C PRO A 331 3.34 -22.52 -52.15
N THR A 332 4.03 -21.90 -53.10
CA THR A 332 4.76 -20.65 -52.90
C THR A 332 3.78 -19.47 -52.83
N PRO A 333 3.94 -18.51 -51.91
CA PRO A 333 3.16 -17.27 -51.93
C PRO A 333 3.51 -16.43 -53.17
N ASP A 334 2.52 -15.70 -53.68
CA ASP A 334 2.69 -14.81 -54.82
C ASP A 334 3.62 -13.62 -54.52
N PRO A 335 4.35 -13.09 -55.52
CA PRO A 335 5.26 -11.97 -55.33
C PRO A 335 4.49 -10.66 -55.12
N VAL A 336 4.43 -10.19 -53.87
CA VAL A 336 3.91 -8.86 -53.54
C VAL A 336 4.79 -7.80 -54.19
N THR A 337 4.20 -7.02 -55.12
CA THR A 337 4.81 -5.80 -55.64
C THR A 337 4.88 -4.75 -54.54
N PRO A 338 6.05 -4.15 -54.23
CA PRO A 338 6.12 -3.08 -53.25
C PRO A 338 5.43 -1.83 -53.79
N GLU A 339 4.39 -1.38 -53.10
CA GLU A 339 3.83 -0.05 -53.35
C GLU A 339 4.81 1.04 -52.91
N ALA A 340 4.73 2.20 -53.56
CA ALA A 340 5.77 3.21 -53.46
C ALA A 340 5.48 4.24 -52.35
N GLY A 341 6.43 4.36 -51.42
CA GLY A 341 6.71 5.62 -50.73
C GLY A 341 5.84 5.94 -49.51
N ASN A 342 6.29 5.46 -48.36
CA ASN A 342 6.53 6.37 -47.23
C ASN A 342 7.99 6.22 -46.81
N SER A 343 8.87 7.00 -47.44
CA SER A 343 10.27 7.12 -47.03
C SER A 343 10.34 8.04 -45.83
N VAL A 344 10.35 7.47 -44.62
CA VAL A 344 10.78 8.16 -43.41
C VAL A 344 12.22 8.63 -43.64
N ASP A 345 12.51 9.91 -43.39
CA ASP A 345 13.84 10.47 -43.62
C ASP A 345 14.80 9.92 -42.55
N PRO A 346 15.97 9.35 -42.90
CA PRO A 346 16.86 8.76 -41.89
C PRO A 346 17.44 9.78 -40.90
N ASP A 347 17.36 11.09 -41.19
CA ASP A 347 17.72 12.17 -40.27
C ASP A 347 16.62 12.46 -39.22
N GLU A 348 15.39 11.93 -39.36
CA GLU A 348 14.30 12.08 -38.38
C GLU A 348 14.54 11.22 -37.11
N LEU A 349 15.40 10.19 -37.23
CA LEU A 349 15.80 9.28 -36.15
C LEU A 349 16.83 9.85 -35.16
N ASP A 350 17.39 11.03 -35.41
CA ASP A 350 18.33 11.73 -34.51
C ASP A 350 17.73 13.07 -34.02
N THR A 351 16.40 13.15 -33.94
CA THR A 351 15.74 14.17 -33.12
C THR A 351 16.03 13.86 -31.64
N PRO A 352 16.73 14.73 -30.89
CA PRO A 352 16.95 14.48 -29.47
C PRO A 352 15.59 14.47 -28.77
N VAL A 353 15.32 13.44 -27.97
CA VAL A 353 14.11 13.37 -27.15
C VAL A 353 14.16 14.53 -26.16
N VAL A 354 13.48 15.61 -26.50
CA VAL A 354 13.26 16.75 -25.61
C VAL A 354 12.31 16.26 -24.54
N GLU A 355 12.85 15.97 -23.36
CA GLU A 355 12.08 15.67 -22.16
C GLU A 355 11.00 16.74 -21.97
N ASP A 356 9.77 16.30 -21.70
CA ASP A 356 8.66 17.23 -21.57
C ASP A 356 8.85 18.15 -20.34
N PRO A 357 8.33 19.39 -20.37
CA PRO A 357 8.56 20.35 -19.29
C PRO A 357 8.02 19.91 -17.92
N GLU A 358 7.01 19.04 -17.87
CA GLU A 358 6.39 18.59 -16.62
C GLU A 358 7.22 17.46 -15.99
N THR A 359 7.74 16.52 -16.78
CA THR A 359 8.75 15.55 -16.34
C THR A 359 10.03 16.23 -15.89
N ALA A 360 10.50 17.27 -16.60
CA ALA A 360 11.65 18.07 -16.18
C ALA A 360 11.38 18.86 -14.87
N ALA A 361 10.15 19.37 -14.68
CA ALA A 361 9.71 19.99 -13.43
C ALA A 361 9.67 18.97 -12.27
N ARG A 362 9.14 17.76 -12.51
CA ARG A 362 9.10 16.67 -11.51
C ARG A 362 10.47 16.33 -10.94
N TYR A 363 11.52 16.28 -11.77
CA TYR A 363 12.88 16.11 -11.25
C TYR A 363 13.36 17.30 -10.42
N SER A 364 12.97 18.52 -10.78
CA SER A 364 13.31 19.73 -10.03
C SER A 364 12.64 19.75 -8.65
N GLU A 365 11.36 19.37 -8.59
CA GLU A 365 10.58 19.18 -7.35
C GLU A 365 11.26 18.18 -6.40
N ILE A 366 11.55 16.96 -6.88
CA ILE A 366 12.18 15.93 -6.03
C ILE A 366 13.59 16.34 -5.58
N ASN A 367 14.41 16.94 -6.46
CA ASN A 367 15.74 17.41 -6.07
C ASN A 367 15.68 18.51 -4.98
N TYR A 368 14.75 19.46 -5.09
CA TYR A 368 14.56 20.49 -4.05
C TYR A 368 14.19 19.85 -2.70
N ALA A 369 13.26 18.90 -2.71
CA ALA A 369 12.85 18.20 -1.49
C ALA A 369 14.00 17.37 -0.87
N VAL A 370 14.81 16.70 -1.70
CA VAL A 370 16.03 16.03 -1.23
C VAL A 370 17.00 17.03 -0.59
N ASP A 371 17.28 18.17 -1.26
CA ASP A 371 18.23 19.16 -0.78
C ASP A 371 17.82 19.78 0.56
N VAL A 372 16.56 20.22 0.69
CA VAL A 372 16.06 20.84 1.94
C VAL A 372 15.96 19.82 3.07
N LEU A 373 15.42 18.61 2.81
CA LEU A 373 15.19 17.63 3.86
C LEU A 373 16.48 16.98 4.35
N THR A 374 17.43 16.64 3.46
CA THR A 374 18.71 16.03 3.87
C THR A 374 19.61 17.02 4.61
N ALA A 375 19.53 18.32 4.31
CA ALA A 375 20.27 19.37 5.01
C ALA A 375 19.92 19.51 6.51
N LEU A 376 18.82 18.92 6.98
CA LEU A 376 18.46 18.86 8.40
C LEU A 376 19.39 17.95 9.23
N GLY A 377 20.04 16.96 8.60
CA GLY A 377 21.06 16.10 9.25
C GLY A 377 20.55 15.17 10.36
N GLN A 378 19.23 15.09 10.58
CA GLN A 378 18.56 14.15 11.49
C GLN A 378 17.44 13.37 10.74
N THR A 379 17.48 13.40 9.41
CA THR A 379 16.47 12.85 8.51
C THR A 379 17.02 11.69 7.71
N SER A 380 16.28 10.59 7.63
CA SER A 380 16.55 9.49 6.70
C SER A 380 15.57 9.60 5.54
N VAL A 381 16.04 9.99 4.35
CA VAL A 381 15.19 10.30 3.19
C VAL A 381 15.25 9.15 2.17
N TYR A 382 14.08 8.59 1.85
CA TYR A 382 13.92 7.49 0.90
C TYR A 382 12.98 7.91 -0.23
N LEU A 383 13.52 8.08 -1.44
CA LEU A 383 12.75 8.40 -2.65
C LEU A 383 11.92 7.18 -3.06
N ASP A 384 10.65 7.34 -3.44
CA ASP A 384 9.90 6.19 -3.95
C ASP A 384 10.46 5.66 -5.28
N ALA A 385 10.50 4.32 -5.39
CA ALA A 385 10.97 3.58 -6.55
C ALA A 385 9.95 2.54 -7.04
N GLY A 386 8.66 2.76 -6.77
CA GLY A 386 7.56 1.89 -7.16
C GLY A 386 7.73 0.46 -6.65
N HIS A 387 7.56 -0.53 -7.54
CA HIS A 387 7.75 -1.94 -7.19
C HIS A 387 8.20 -2.83 -8.35
N ALA A 388 8.68 -4.03 -7.98
CA ALA A 388 9.27 -5.06 -8.85
C ALA A 388 8.39 -5.60 -10.01
N GLY A 389 7.17 -5.10 -10.15
CA GLY A 389 6.19 -5.51 -11.17
C GLY A 389 5.59 -4.32 -11.91
N TRP A 390 6.19 -3.14 -11.77
CA TRP A 390 5.85 -1.90 -12.48
C TRP A 390 7.07 -1.46 -13.28
N HIS A 391 8.21 -1.18 -12.61
CA HIS A 391 9.45 -0.78 -13.28
C HIS A 391 10.47 -1.90 -13.41
N SER A 392 11.18 -1.92 -14.53
CA SER A 392 12.48 -2.61 -14.65
C SER A 392 13.54 -1.89 -13.81
N VAL A 393 14.60 -2.59 -13.40
CA VAL A 393 15.75 -1.95 -12.73
C VAL A 393 16.39 -0.89 -13.65
N SER A 394 16.45 -1.19 -14.95
CA SER A 394 16.98 -0.28 -15.98
C SER A 394 16.14 0.98 -16.21
N SER A 395 14.85 1.00 -15.82
CA SER A 395 14.01 2.19 -15.99
C SER A 395 13.96 3.05 -14.72
N ILE A 396 13.92 2.45 -13.52
CA ILE A 396 13.83 3.24 -12.29
C ILE A 396 15.16 3.84 -11.84
N VAL A 397 16.29 3.17 -12.08
CA VAL A 397 17.61 3.66 -11.63
C VAL A 397 18.02 4.99 -12.29
N PRO A 398 17.86 5.20 -13.62
CA PRO A 398 18.07 6.52 -14.23
C PRO A 398 17.21 7.62 -13.60
N ARG A 399 15.94 7.33 -13.26
CA ARG A 399 15.02 8.28 -12.62
C ARG A 399 15.51 8.65 -11.22
N LEU A 400 15.91 7.66 -10.42
CA LEU A 400 16.49 7.87 -9.08
C LEU A 400 17.78 8.70 -9.14
N ILE A 401 18.70 8.38 -10.06
CA ILE A 401 19.96 9.14 -10.27
C ILE A 401 19.64 10.60 -10.57
N LYS A 402 18.72 10.85 -11.50
CA LYS A 402 18.31 12.21 -11.90
C LYS A 402 17.54 12.96 -10.80
N ALA A 403 16.84 12.25 -9.93
CA ALA A 403 16.11 12.80 -8.77
C ALA A 403 17.01 13.10 -7.55
N GLY A 404 18.32 12.87 -7.63
CA GLY A 404 19.25 13.17 -6.53
C GLY A 404 19.36 12.09 -5.45
N ILE A 405 19.13 10.82 -5.81
CA ILE A 405 19.33 9.66 -4.93
C ILE A 405 20.72 9.65 -4.28
N ASP A 406 21.73 10.24 -4.91
CA ASP A 406 23.12 10.32 -4.44
C ASP A 406 23.24 10.99 -3.06
N ARG A 407 22.41 12.01 -2.80
CA ARG A 407 22.35 12.80 -1.55
C ARG A 407 21.36 12.24 -0.53
N ALA A 408 20.39 11.45 -0.99
CA ALA A 408 19.41 10.78 -0.13
C ALA A 408 20.00 9.55 0.58
N THR A 409 19.28 9.06 1.61
CA THR A 409 19.68 7.85 2.36
C THR A 409 19.50 6.59 1.51
N GLY A 410 18.43 6.54 0.72
CA GLY A 410 18.06 5.38 -0.05
C GLY A 410 16.77 5.57 -0.83
N PHE A 411 16.09 4.46 -1.12
CA PHE A 411 14.81 4.45 -1.82
C PHE A 411 13.75 3.60 -1.11
N ALA A 412 12.48 3.89 -1.36
CA ALA A 412 11.34 3.17 -0.84
C ALA A 412 10.75 2.23 -1.91
N LEU A 413 10.26 1.07 -1.48
CA LEU A 413 9.66 0.07 -2.36
C LEU A 413 8.28 -0.40 -1.88
N ASN A 414 7.42 -0.70 -2.85
CA ASN A 414 6.12 -1.32 -2.64
C ASN A 414 5.13 -0.45 -1.83
N VAL A 415 5.35 0.87 -1.73
CA VAL A 415 4.44 1.80 -1.04
C VAL A 415 3.02 1.62 -1.59
N SER A 416 2.03 1.45 -0.69
CA SER A 416 0.63 1.14 -1.03
C SER A 416 0.39 -0.19 -1.77
N HIS A 417 1.43 -0.90 -2.19
CA HIS A 417 1.35 -2.07 -3.07
C HIS A 417 1.53 -3.41 -2.34
N TYR A 418 1.47 -4.50 -3.11
CA TYR A 418 1.21 -5.85 -2.62
C TYR A 418 2.32 -6.87 -2.94
N GLN A 419 3.49 -6.45 -3.44
CA GLN A 419 4.57 -7.35 -3.83
C GLN A 419 5.18 -8.11 -2.65
N THR A 420 5.53 -9.37 -2.88
CA THR A 420 5.99 -10.27 -1.81
C THR A 420 7.33 -9.83 -1.23
N ASP A 421 7.54 -10.05 0.07
CA ASP A 421 8.83 -9.81 0.74
C ASP A 421 10.04 -10.37 -0.07
N PRO A 422 10.04 -11.63 -0.57
CA PRO A 422 11.10 -12.17 -1.41
C PRO A 422 11.36 -11.46 -2.75
N ASP A 423 10.35 -10.77 -3.31
CA ASP A 423 10.47 -10.05 -4.58
C ASP A 423 10.88 -8.59 -4.35
N SER A 424 10.31 -7.91 -3.35
CA SER A 424 10.76 -6.59 -2.91
C SER A 424 12.21 -6.61 -2.42
N THR A 425 12.59 -7.62 -1.61
CA THR A 425 13.99 -7.82 -1.15
C THR A 425 14.95 -8.05 -2.33
N TRP A 426 14.49 -8.80 -3.34
CA TRP A 426 15.32 -9.07 -4.52
C TRP A 426 15.48 -7.84 -5.41
N TYR A 427 14.40 -7.10 -5.63
CA TYR A 427 14.38 -5.88 -6.44
C TYR A 427 15.18 -4.75 -5.80
N GLY A 428 15.03 -4.54 -4.49
CA GLY A 428 15.85 -3.60 -3.72
C GLY A 428 17.33 -3.90 -3.85
N ARG A 429 17.74 -5.16 -3.64
CA ARG A 429 19.13 -5.57 -3.88
C ARG A 429 19.61 -5.28 -5.31
N LEU A 430 18.79 -5.47 -6.34
CA LEU A 430 19.18 -5.15 -7.72
C LEU A 430 19.35 -3.64 -7.94
N ILE A 431 18.44 -2.81 -7.42
CA ILE A 431 18.53 -1.34 -7.49
C ILE A 431 19.77 -0.83 -6.75
N SER A 432 19.99 -1.22 -5.49
CA SER A 432 21.19 -0.86 -4.71
C SER A 432 22.49 -1.23 -5.44
N SER A 433 22.53 -2.41 -6.06
CA SER A 433 23.68 -2.88 -6.83
C SER A 433 23.87 -2.16 -8.16
N CYS A 434 22.78 -1.70 -8.78
CA CYS A 434 22.80 -0.94 -10.03
C CYS A 434 23.22 0.52 -9.80
N LEU A 435 22.75 1.14 -8.72
CA LEU A 435 23.21 2.46 -8.27
C LEU A 435 24.71 2.45 -8.00
N ALA A 436 25.21 1.51 -7.20
CA ALA A 436 26.65 1.38 -6.95
C ALA A 436 27.48 1.13 -8.22
N TYR A 437 26.96 0.35 -9.18
CA TYR A 437 27.60 0.17 -10.49
C TYR A 437 27.61 1.47 -11.32
N ALA A 438 26.53 2.26 -11.28
CA ALA A 438 26.45 3.55 -11.97
C ALA A 438 27.39 4.61 -11.34
N ASP A 439 27.53 4.62 -10.02
CA ASP A 439 28.47 5.48 -9.28
C ASP A 439 29.94 5.19 -9.69
N GLU A 440 30.28 3.95 -10.07
CA GLU A 440 31.58 3.58 -10.65
C GLU A 440 31.72 3.91 -12.16
N GLY A 441 30.75 4.61 -12.76
CA GLY A 441 30.72 4.94 -14.19
C GLY A 441 30.13 3.83 -15.07
N GLY A 442 29.42 2.88 -14.46
CA GLY A 442 28.63 1.86 -15.15
C GLY A 442 27.38 2.43 -15.82
N ASP A 443 26.80 1.64 -16.73
CA ASP A 443 25.61 2.01 -17.50
C ASP A 443 24.35 1.38 -16.89
N PRO A 444 23.39 2.19 -16.35
CA PRO A 444 22.17 1.68 -15.74
C PRO A 444 21.30 0.81 -16.65
N GLU A 445 21.31 1.02 -17.97
CA GLU A 445 20.53 0.20 -18.91
C GLU A 445 21.03 -1.24 -18.96
N LYS A 446 22.31 -1.45 -18.64
CA LYS A 446 23.00 -2.75 -18.67
C LYS A 446 22.94 -3.47 -17.32
N CYS A 447 22.17 -2.98 -16.36
CA CYS A 447 21.99 -3.59 -15.04
C CYS A 447 21.23 -4.93 -15.08
N ALA A 448 21.41 -5.71 -14.00
CA ALA A 448 20.65 -6.93 -13.80
C ALA A 448 19.18 -6.63 -13.43
N ASP A 449 18.26 -7.08 -14.27
CA ASP A 449 16.82 -6.86 -14.08
C ASP A 449 16.12 -8.02 -13.33
N GLN A 450 14.97 -7.76 -12.69
CA GLN A 450 14.21 -8.79 -11.98
C GLN A 450 13.55 -9.83 -12.90
N SER A 451 13.28 -9.49 -14.16
CA SER A 451 12.80 -10.42 -15.19
C SER A 451 13.84 -11.48 -15.57
N TRP A 452 15.13 -11.21 -15.35
CA TRP A 452 16.20 -12.14 -15.69
C TRP A 452 16.15 -13.38 -14.81
N SER A 453 16.50 -14.55 -15.38
CA SER A 453 16.67 -15.75 -14.57
C SER A 453 17.64 -15.47 -13.41
N ARG A 454 17.27 -15.86 -12.18
CA ARG A 454 18.06 -15.55 -10.96
C ARG A 454 19.52 -16.05 -11.07
N ARG A 455 19.84 -17.01 -11.96
CA ARG A 455 21.21 -17.43 -12.33
C ARG A 455 22.01 -16.36 -13.07
N HIS A 456 21.39 -15.64 -14.01
CA HIS A 456 22.04 -14.60 -14.83
C HIS A 456 22.22 -13.32 -14.02
N ALA A 457 21.17 -12.84 -13.35
CA ALA A 457 21.28 -11.70 -12.45
C ALA A 457 22.32 -11.93 -11.34
N ARG A 458 22.36 -13.10 -10.69
CA ARG A 458 23.44 -13.45 -9.74
C ARG A 458 24.84 -13.55 -10.38
N ARG A 459 24.97 -13.72 -11.70
CA ARG A 459 26.28 -13.66 -12.39
C ARG A 459 26.71 -12.21 -12.56
N TRP A 460 25.79 -11.34 -13.00
CA TRP A 460 26.01 -9.91 -13.14
C TRP A 460 26.36 -9.27 -11.79
N LEU A 461 25.62 -9.59 -10.72
CA LEU A 461 25.90 -9.10 -9.36
C LEU A 461 27.34 -9.41 -8.92
N ARG A 462 27.83 -10.65 -9.11
CA ARG A 462 29.22 -11.03 -8.80
C ARG A 462 30.30 -10.45 -9.74
N ALA A 463 29.92 -9.59 -10.68
CA ALA A 463 30.84 -8.95 -11.62
C ALA A 463 30.81 -7.41 -11.56
N HIS A 464 29.78 -6.82 -10.96
CA HIS A 464 29.54 -5.36 -10.97
C HIS A 464 29.02 -4.79 -9.64
N ALA A 465 28.53 -5.61 -8.70
CA ALA A 465 28.11 -5.12 -7.39
C ALA A 465 29.29 -5.22 -6.41
N PRO A 466 29.58 -4.18 -5.59
CA PRO A 466 30.56 -4.26 -4.52
C PRO A 466 30.32 -5.42 -3.55
N ASP A 467 31.41 -5.96 -2.97
CA ASP A 467 31.33 -7.01 -1.93
C ASP A 467 30.82 -6.48 -0.58
N ASP A 468 31.01 -5.18 -0.30
CA ASP A 468 30.54 -4.51 0.92
C ASP A 468 29.21 -3.77 0.68
N PRO A 469 28.10 -4.16 1.32
CA PRO A 469 26.83 -3.46 1.19
C PRO A 469 26.82 -2.07 1.83
N ALA A 470 27.68 -1.78 2.80
CA ALA A 470 27.63 -0.53 3.58
C ALA A 470 28.02 0.74 2.78
N GLY A 471 28.56 0.57 1.58
CA GLY A 471 28.80 1.66 0.62
C GLY A 471 27.68 1.86 -0.41
N MET A 472 26.67 0.99 -0.46
CA MET A 472 25.56 1.08 -1.41
C MET A 472 24.42 1.95 -0.86
N LYS A 473 23.52 2.41 -1.73
CA LYS A 473 22.25 3.00 -1.29
C LYS A 473 21.32 1.93 -0.74
N HIS A 474 20.88 2.12 0.50
CA HIS A 474 19.97 1.20 1.20
C HIS A 474 18.50 1.40 0.74
N TYR A 475 17.59 0.58 1.25
CA TYR A 475 16.17 0.69 0.96
C TYR A 475 15.25 0.36 2.14
N VAL A 476 14.02 0.87 2.07
CA VAL A 476 12.90 0.47 2.92
C VAL A 476 11.79 -0.13 2.06
N THR A 477 10.92 -0.95 2.64
CA THR A 477 9.77 -1.48 1.90
C THR A 477 8.49 -1.46 2.73
N ASP A 478 7.40 -1.03 2.09
CA ASP A 478 6.06 -1.14 2.66
C ASP A 478 5.58 -2.61 2.61
N THR A 479 5.13 -3.07 3.76
CA THR A 479 4.64 -4.42 4.06
C THR A 479 3.25 -4.36 4.71
N SER A 480 2.58 -3.21 4.61
CA SER A 480 1.23 -2.94 5.11
C SER A 480 0.21 -4.00 4.70
N ARG A 481 0.19 -4.40 3.42
CA ARG A 481 -0.86 -5.23 2.81
C ARG A 481 -0.35 -6.39 1.94
N ASN A 482 0.95 -6.67 1.97
CA ASN A 482 1.60 -7.60 1.03
C ASN A 482 1.61 -9.08 1.44
N GLY A 483 1.03 -9.47 2.58
CA GLY A 483 1.16 -10.83 3.15
C GLY A 483 0.62 -11.96 2.26
N GLN A 484 -0.31 -11.65 1.36
CA GLN A 484 -0.85 -12.61 0.37
C GLN A 484 -0.28 -12.43 -1.06
N GLY A 485 0.71 -11.55 -1.23
CA GLY A 485 1.26 -11.15 -2.53
C GLY A 485 0.31 -10.28 -3.38
N PRO A 486 0.67 -9.98 -4.63
CA PRO A 486 -0.17 -9.23 -5.54
C PRO A 486 -1.46 -9.99 -5.88
N TRP A 487 -2.54 -9.27 -6.19
CA TRP A 487 -3.77 -9.86 -6.66
C TRP A 487 -3.74 -10.04 -8.18
N THR A 488 -4.22 -11.20 -8.65
CA THR A 488 -4.43 -11.48 -10.07
C THR A 488 -5.93 -11.60 -10.32
N PRO A 489 -6.53 -10.77 -11.20
CA PRO A 489 -7.93 -10.94 -11.59
C PRO A 489 -8.14 -12.29 -12.27
N ARG A 490 -9.33 -12.88 -12.11
CA ARG A 490 -9.74 -14.10 -12.83
C ARG A 490 -10.48 -13.79 -14.11
N ASP A 491 -11.22 -12.68 -14.09
CA ASP A 491 -12.08 -12.21 -15.17
C ASP A 491 -11.38 -11.06 -15.92
N ARG A 492 -11.80 -10.81 -17.16
CA ARG A 492 -11.23 -9.71 -17.96
C ARG A 492 -11.89 -8.38 -17.55
N HIS A 493 -11.07 -7.41 -17.18
CA HIS A 493 -11.47 -6.01 -16.98
C HIS A 493 -10.94 -5.14 -18.12
N ILE A 494 -11.46 -3.92 -18.26
CA ILE A 494 -10.92 -2.90 -19.17
C ILE A 494 -9.62 -2.35 -18.58
N ASP A 495 -9.70 -1.90 -17.32
CA ASP A 495 -8.57 -1.66 -16.43
C ASP A 495 -8.76 -2.55 -15.20
N ALA A 496 -7.76 -3.39 -14.87
CA ALA A 496 -7.87 -4.32 -13.76
C ALA A 496 -7.72 -3.67 -12.38
N GLN A 497 -7.08 -2.49 -12.30
CA GLN A 497 -6.81 -1.74 -11.07
C GLN A 497 -6.32 -2.67 -9.94
N SER A 498 -5.31 -3.48 -10.25
CA SER A 498 -4.89 -4.60 -9.38
C SER A 498 -4.29 -4.16 -8.04
N TRP A 499 -3.95 -2.87 -7.93
CA TRP A 499 -3.55 -2.15 -6.74
C TRP A 499 -4.75 -1.56 -5.95
N CYS A 500 -5.89 -1.30 -6.60
CA CYS A 500 -7.02 -0.57 -6.00
C CYS A 500 -7.98 -1.52 -5.27
N ASN A 501 -7.94 -1.48 -3.93
CA ASN A 501 -8.75 -2.29 -3.03
C ASN A 501 -8.89 -3.80 -3.39
N PRO A 502 -7.87 -4.51 -3.94
CA PRO A 502 -7.99 -5.91 -4.34
C PRO A 502 -8.54 -6.83 -3.24
N PRO A 503 -9.39 -7.82 -3.58
CA PRO A 503 -9.99 -8.72 -2.62
C PRO A 503 -9.01 -9.74 -2.05
N GLY A 504 -9.25 -10.14 -0.80
CA GLY A 504 -8.56 -11.26 -0.16
C GLY A 504 -7.06 -11.04 0.00
N ARG A 505 -6.62 -9.79 0.15
CA ARG A 505 -5.25 -9.43 0.55
C ARG A 505 -5.13 -9.47 2.08
N GLY A 506 -3.89 -9.51 2.58
CA GLY A 506 -3.58 -9.75 3.99
C GLY A 506 -2.48 -8.83 4.49
N LEU A 507 -2.51 -8.45 5.77
CA LEU A 507 -1.38 -7.77 6.40
C LEU A 507 -0.08 -8.57 6.19
N GLY A 508 1.00 -7.89 5.84
CA GLY A 508 2.33 -8.50 5.77
C GLY A 508 2.98 -8.64 7.15
N ARG A 509 4.32 -8.71 7.15
CA ARG A 509 5.10 -8.61 8.40
C ARG A 509 4.80 -7.29 9.10
N ARG A 510 4.91 -7.29 10.44
CA ARG A 510 4.82 -6.05 11.22
C ARG A 510 6.11 -5.23 11.04
N PRO A 511 6.05 -3.89 11.13
CA PRO A 511 7.20 -3.03 10.91
C PRO A 511 8.37 -3.35 11.84
N THR A 512 9.57 -3.34 11.29
CA THR A 512 10.80 -3.70 11.98
C THR A 512 12.03 -3.17 11.24
N THR A 513 12.94 -2.52 11.96
CA THR A 513 14.31 -2.21 11.53
C THR A 513 15.25 -3.41 11.65
N HIS A 514 14.83 -4.45 12.39
CA HIS A 514 15.51 -5.75 12.40
C HIS A 514 14.98 -6.56 11.20
N THR A 515 15.57 -6.32 10.03
CA THR A 515 15.12 -6.84 8.74
C THR A 515 15.71 -8.21 8.41
N GLY A 516 17.03 -8.35 8.61
CA GLY A 516 17.84 -9.51 8.27
C GLY A 516 18.59 -9.41 6.93
N ASP A 517 18.43 -8.31 6.19
CA ASP A 517 19.20 -7.97 4.98
C ASP A 517 20.03 -6.71 5.26
N ALA A 518 21.29 -6.70 4.82
CA ALA A 518 22.25 -5.63 5.11
C ALA A 518 21.98 -4.34 4.33
N LEU A 519 21.17 -4.41 3.27
CA LEU A 519 20.75 -3.27 2.45
C LEU A 519 19.35 -2.73 2.82
N MET A 520 18.63 -3.40 3.72
CA MET A 520 17.22 -3.11 4.02
C MET A 520 17.11 -2.52 5.43
N ASP A 521 16.93 -1.21 5.54
CA ASP A 521 16.92 -0.52 6.84
C ASP A 521 15.63 -0.81 7.63
N ALA A 522 14.50 -0.94 6.94
CA ALA A 522 13.21 -1.22 7.57
C ALA A 522 12.20 -1.93 6.65
N ALA A 523 11.47 -2.88 7.24
CA ALA A 523 10.11 -3.17 6.82
C ALA A 523 9.19 -2.16 7.51
N LEU A 524 8.35 -1.47 6.75
CA LEU A 524 7.44 -0.43 7.21
C LEU A 524 5.99 -0.78 6.89
N TRP A 525 5.04 -0.09 7.52
CA TRP A 525 3.66 0.01 7.06
C TRP A 525 3.47 1.46 6.63
N VAL A 526 3.59 1.73 5.34
CA VAL A 526 3.53 3.10 4.79
C VAL A 526 2.08 3.46 4.54
N LYS A 527 1.38 2.75 3.65
CA LYS A 527 -0.09 2.86 3.56
C LYS A 527 -0.74 2.36 4.85
N THR A 528 -1.68 3.12 5.42
CA THR A 528 -2.48 2.65 6.56
C THR A 528 -3.31 1.43 6.17
N PRO A 529 -3.18 0.28 6.87
CA PRO A 529 -4.03 -0.86 6.59
C PRO A 529 -5.49 -0.58 7.01
N GLY A 530 -6.43 -0.76 6.08
CA GLY A 530 -7.85 -0.50 6.28
C GLY A 530 -8.33 0.88 5.80
N GLU A 531 -7.44 1.74 5.31
CA GLU A 531 -7.82 2.90 4.49
C GLU A 531 -7.96 2.47 3.01
N SER A 532 -9.03 2.93 2.38
CA SER A 532 -9.37 2.65 0.98
C SER A 532 -8.34 3.23 0.00
N ASP A 533 -8.24 2.58 -1.16
CA ASP A 533 -7.50 3.04 -2.35
C ASP A 533 -8.37 3.87 -3.33
N GLY A 534 -9.65 4.09 -3.00
CA GLY A 534 -10.62 4.80 -3.83
C GLY A 534 -11.79 3.92 -4.33
N ARG A 535 -12.61 4.47 -5.23
CA ARG A 535 -13.83 3.78 -5.71
C ARG A 535 -13.55 2.51 -6.53
N CYS A 536 -12.38 2.39 -7.17
CA CYS A 536 -11.90 1.22 -7.92
C CYS A 536 -12.87 0.68 -9.00
N LEU A 537 -13.28 1.55 -9.93
CA LEU A 537 -14.34 1.24 -10.91
C LEU A 537 -13.92 0.24 -12.01
N ARG A 538 -12.62 -0.08 -12.15
CA ARG A 538 -12.07 -1.06 -13.11
C ARG A 538 -12.48 -0.85 -14.57
N GLY A 539 -12.49 0.42 -14.99
CA GLY A 539 -12.90 0.84 -16.33
C GLY A 539 -14.40 0.71 -16.60
N THR A 540 -15.25 0.71 -15.56
CA THR A 540 -16.71 0.80 -15.68
C THR A 540 -17.22 2.18 -15.24
N ASP A 541 -18.44 2.53 -15.63
CA ASP A 541 -19.12 3.78 -15.21
C ASP A 541 -19.37 3.87 -13.69
N GLY A 542 -19.19 2.76 -12.96
CA GLY A 542 -19.42 2.69 -11.52
C GLY A 542 -20.90 2.77 -11.12
N PRO A 543 -21.21 3.21 -9.88
CA PRO A 543 -20.30 3.50 -8.77
C PRO A 543 -19.81 2.23 -8.05
N LEU A 544 -20.23 1.03 -8.50
CA LEU A 544 -19.86 -0.24 -7.89
C LEU A 544 -18.47 -0.70 -8.33
N ASP A 545 -17.69 -1.19 -7.38
CA ASP A 545 -16.58 -2.10 -7.60
C ASP A 545 -17.15 -3.44 -8.17
N PRO A 546 -16.83 -3.83 -9.42
CA PRO A 546 -17.42 -5.03 -10.03
C PRO A 546 -16.86 -6.36 -9.48
N VAL A 547 -15.79 -6.30 -8.68
CA VAL A 547 -15.10 -7.45 -8.08
C VAL A 547 -15.54 -7.69 -6.63
N ARG A 548 -15.88 -6.61 -5.90
CA ARG A 548 -16.42 -6.65 -4.53
C ARG A 548 -17.95 -6.61 -4.48
N GLY A 549 -18.60 -6.09 -5.52
CA GLY A 549 -20.06 -5.89 -5.56
C GLY A 549 -20.55 -4.75 -4.67
N THR A 550 -19.67 -3.82 -4.31
CA THR A 550 -19.90 -2.74 -3.33
C THR A 550 -19.43 -1.40 -3.88
N VAL A 551 -20.00 -0.29 -3.41
CA VAL A 551 -19.34 1.02 -3.58
C VAL A 551 -18.23 1.10 -2.53
N ASN A 552 -16.96 1.07 -2.96
CA ASN A 552 -15.82 1.24 -2.05
C ASN A 552 -15.78 2.68 -1.51
N PRO A 553 -15.19 2.96 -0.33
CA PRO A 553 -14.98 4.33 0.17
C PRO A 553 -14.01 5.16 -0.72
N GLU A 554 -13.99 6.48 -0.57
CA GLU A 554 -12.99 7.34 -1.23
C GLU A 554 -11.57 7.04 -0.73
N ALA A 555 -10.54 7.49 -1.46
CA ALA A 555 -9.16 7.28 -1.07
C ALA A 555 -8.89 7.86 0.33
N GLY A 556 -8.25 7.07 1.20
CA GLY A 556 -8.00 7.44 2.60
C GLY A 556 -9.19 7.27 3.55
N GLU A 557 -10.42 7.06 3.08
CA GLU A 557 -11.55 6.73 3.97
C GLU A 557 -11.41 5.31 4.54
N TRP A 558 -11.86 5.12 5.80
CA TRP A 558 -11.84 3.80 6.44
C TRP A 558 -12.77 2.81 5.73
N PHE A 559 -12.24 1.64 5.34
CA PHE A 559 -12.94 0.57 4.64
C PHE A 559 -13.12 -0.66 5.54
N PRO A 560 -14.30 -0.84 6.19
CA PRO A 560 -14.50 -1.88 7.19
C PRO A 560 -14.26 -3.32 6.72
N ASP A 561 -14.62 -3.63 5.47
CA ASP A 561 -14.52 -4.99 4.94
C ASP A 561 -13.10 -5.32 4.50
N GLN A 562 -12.40 -4.40 3.81
CA GLN A 562 -10.97 -4.55 3.52
C GLN A 562 -10.15 -4.66 4.81
N ALA A 563 -10.43 -3.84 5.83
CA ALA A 563 -9.77 -3.91 7.13
C ALA A 563 -9.93 -5.30 7.80
N LEU A 564 -11.09 -5.94 7.65
CA LEU A 564 -11.33 -7.30 8.14
C LEU A 564 -10.63 -8.37 7.28
N GLU A 565 -10.62 -8.23 5.95
CA GLU A 565 -9.85 -9.11 5.06
C GLU A 565 -8.36 -9.08 5.41
N LEU A 566 -7.78 -7.89 5.55
CA LEU A 566 -6.36 -7.69 5.88
C LEU A 566 -5.98 -8.42 7.18
N VAL A 567 -6.79 -8.30 8.23
CA VAL A 567 -6.59 -9.01 9.52
C VAL A 567 -6.77 -10.52 9.40
N ARG A 568 -7.77 -10.99 8.64
CA ARG A 568 -8.12 -12.41 8.53
C ARG A 568 -7.14 -13.20 7.65
N TYR A 569 -6.61 -12.58 6.60
CA TYR A 569 -5.64 -13.16 5.66
C TYR A 569 -4.19 -12.74 5.92
N ALA A 570 -3.91 -12.09 7.06
CA ALA A 570 -2.58 -11.69 7.46
C ALA A 570 -1.57 -12.87 7.41
N ASP A 571 -0.41 -12.65 6.79
CA ASP A 571 0.72 -13.56 6.86
C ASP A 571 2.04 -12.76 7.03
N PRO A 572 2.74 -12.86 8.17
CA PRO A 572 2.46 -13.71 9.34
C PRO A 572 1.18 -13.32 10.11
N ALA A 573 0.33 -14.32 10.36
CA ALA A 573 -0.97 -14.14 11.02
C ALA A 573 -0.92 -13.34 12.33
N VAL A 574 -1.87 -12.41 12.48
CA VAL A 574 -1.95 -11.49 13.64
C VAL A 574 -2.00 -12.26 14.96
N LYS A 575 -1.03 -12.00 15.84
CA LYS A 575 -0.85 -12.71 17.13
C LYS A 575 -1.75 -12.12 18.22
N VAL A 576 -3.07 -12.20 18.00
CA VAL A 576 -4.13 -11.62 18.84
C VAL A 576 -4.08 -12.10 20.30
N PHE A 577 -3.74 -13.37 20.53
CA PHE A 577 -3.63 -13.96 21.86
C PHE A 577 -2.28 -14.64 22.03
N ARG A 578 -1.59 -14.40 23.15
CA ARG A 578 -0.50 -15.27 23.58
C ARG A 578 -1.09 -16.63 23.95
N ARG A 579 -0.77 -17.66 23.17
CA ARG A 579 -0.93 -19.06 23.60
C ARG A 579 -0.12 -19.23 24.90
N THR A 580 -0.80 -19.44 26.03
CA THR A 580 -0.15 -19.90 27.26
C THR A 580 0.35 -21.32 27.02
N ALA A 581 1.66 -21.46 26.86
CA ALA A 581 2.28 -22.77 26.71
C ALA A 581 2.17 -23.55 28.03
N GLY A 582 1.38 -24.62 28.04
CA GLY A 582 1.32 -25.62 29.10
C GLY A 582 0.67 -25.19 30.42
N ARG A 583 -0.52 -25.74 30.67
CA ARG A 583 -0.92 -26.25 32.00
C ARG A 583 -1.58 -27.60 31.80
#